data_AF-A0A1B2EYG0-F1
#
_entry.id   AF-A0A1B2EYG0-F1
#
_cell.length_a   1.000
_cell.length_b   1.000
_cell.length_c   1.000
_cell.angle_alpha   90.00
_cell.angle_beta   90.00
_cell.angle_gamma   90.00
#
_symmetry.space_group_name_H-M   'P 1'
#
loop_
_entity.id
_entity.type
_entity.pdbx_description
1 polymer ?
#
loop_
_entity_poly.entity_id
_entity_poly.type
_entity_poly.pdbx_seq_one_letter_code
_entity_poly.pdbx_strand_id
1 'polypeptide(L)' 'MGWQKSTGYTCRALVEASISRFKRVIGDSLRSRVDRRRANEVAVAIYAVNRMLELGRPKSIRIA' A
#
# COMPACT_ATOMS: atom_id res chain seq x y z
N MET A 1 14.19 11.11 17.11
CA MET A 1 13.27 11.06 15.95
C MET A 1 13.24 12.33 15.10
N GLY A 2 13.88 13.45 15.48
CA GLY A 2 13.80 14.71 14.72
C GLY A 2 14.27 14.62 13.26
N TRP A 3 15.39 13.92 13.01
CA TRP A 3 15.93 13.77 11.65
C TRP A 3 15.01 12.95 10.73
N GLN A 4 14.36 11.89 11.22
CA GLN A 4 13.41 11.07 10.44
C GLN A 4 12.16 11.85 10.02
N LYS A 5 11.66 12.73 10.89
CA LYS A 5 10.53 13.63 10.56
C LYS A 5 10.96 14.69 9.55
N SER A 6 12.14 15.29 9.74
CA SER A 6 12.69 16.31 8.84
C SER A 6 12.96 15.80 7.44
N THR A 7 13.34 14.52 7.29
CA THR A 7 13.66 13.91 5.99
C THR A 7 12.47 13.21 5.33
N GLY A 8 11.31 13.14 6.01
CA GLY A 8 10.15 12.39 5.52
C GLY A 8 10.37 10.88 5.44
N TYR A 9 11.41 10.35 6.11
CA TYR A 9 11.79 8.94 6.04
C TYR A 9 10.64 7.99 6.42
N THR A 10 9.80 8.40 7.37
CA THR A 10 8.62 7.64 7.79
C THR A 10 7.61 7.50 6.64
N CYS A 11 7.40 8.54 5.82
CA CYS A 11 6.53 8.44 4.64
C CYS A 11 7.10 7.47 3.60
N ARG A 12 8.41 7.52 3.33
CA ARG A 12 9.06 6.60 2.39
C ARG A 12 8.87 5.14 2.83
N ALA A 13 9.13 4.84 4.11
CA ALA A 13 8.94 3.50 4.65
C ALA A 13 7.48 3.01 4.51
N LEU A 14 6.48 3.87 4.73
CA LEU A 14 5.07 3.52 4.55
C LEU A 14 4.71 3.22 3.10
N VAL A 15 5.26 4.00 2.16
CA VAL A 15 5.06 3.78 0.72
C VAL A 15 5.70 2.46 0.29
N GLU A 16 6.95 2.20 0.66
CA GLU A 16 7.67 0.96 0.35
C GLU A 16 6.94 -0.28 0.88
N ALA A 17 6.45 -0.21 2.13
CA ALA A 17 5.65 -1.28 2.71
C ALA A 17 4.33 -1.51 1.95
N SER A 18 3.68 -0.43 1.51
CA SER A 18 2.43 -0.51 0.74
C SER A 18 2.65 -1.13 -0.64
N ILE A 19 3.71 -0.74 -1.34
CA ILE A 19 4.10 -1.33 -2.65
C ILE A 19 4.50 -2.80 -2.50
N SER A 20 5.27 -3.14 -1.46
CA SER A 20 5.66 -4.53 -1.19
C SER A 20 4.44 -5.43 -0.98
N ARG A 21 3.43 -4.95 -0.23
CA ARG A 21 2.17 -5.67 -0.04
C ARG A 21 1.38 -5.82 -1.34
N PHE A 22 1.28 -4.75 -2.13
CA PHE A 22 0.61 -4.79 -3.43
C PHE A 22 1.19 -5.90 -4.31
N LYS A 23 2.52 -5.91 -4.49
CA LYS A 23 3.20 -6.91 -5.31
C LYS A 23 3.03 -8.34 -4.80
N ARG A 24 3.02 -8.53 -3.47
CA ARG A 24 2.86 -9.86 -2.87
C ARG A 24 1.45 -10.44 -3.04
N VAL A 25 0.41 -9.60 -3.02
CA VAL A 25 -0.99 -10.05 -3.10
C VAL A 25 -1.48 -10.12 -4.55
N ILE A 26 -1.11 -9.14 -5.38
CA ILE A 26 -1.63 -8.99 -6.75
C ILE A 26 -0.68 -9.64 -7.76
N GLY A 27 0.63 -9.62 -7.49
CA GLY A 27 1.69 -10.06 -8.39
C GLY A 27 2.53 -8.91 -8.94
N ASP A 28 3.57 -9.25 -9.70
CA ASP A 28 4.55 -8.28 -10.22
C ASP A 28 4.16 -7.69 -11.59
N SER A 29 3.10 -8.20 -12.24
CA SER A 29 2.70 -7.79 -13.59
C SER A 29 1.24 -7.40 -13.68
N LEU A 30 0.94 -6.45 -14.58
CA LEU A 30 -0.41 -6.06 -14.95
C LEU A 30 -0.84 -6.80 -16.21
N ARG A 31 -2.08 -7.27 -16.24
CA ARG A 31 -2.65 -8.02 -17.37
C ARG A 31 -2.99 -7.11 -18.54
N SER A 32 -3.43 -5.89 -18.26
CA SER A 32 -3.76 -4.94 -19.30
C SER A 32 -2.53 -4.48 -20.08
N ARG A 33 -2.67 -4.37 -21.40
CA ARG A 33 -1.67 -3.78 -22.31
C ARG A 33 -1.94 -2.31 -22.66
N VAL A 34 -3.08 -1.76 -22.25
CA VAL A 34 -3.48 -0.37 -22.51
C VAL A 34 -3.37 0.43 -21.22
N ASP A 35 -2.71 1.60 -21.25
CA ASP A 35 -2.41 2.40 -20.05
C ASP A 35 -3.65 2.79 -19.24
N ARG A 36 -4.72 3.23 -19.91
CA ARG A 36 -5.99 3.55 -19.24
C ARG A 36 -6.54 2.34 -18.46
N ARG A 37 -6.45 1.15 -19.05
CA ARG A 37 -6.90 -0.09 -18.42
C ARG A 37 -5.95 -0.57 -17.32
N ARG A 38 -4.63 -0.32 -17.45
CA ARG A 38 -3.63 -0.55 -16.39
C ARG A 38 -3.90 0.32 -15.17
N ALA A 39 -4.21 1.61 -15.37
CA ALA A 39 -4.55 2.52 -14.28
C ALA A 39 -5.79 2.02 -13.51
N ASN A 40 -6.84 1.58 -14.23
CA ASN A 40 -8.02 0.98 -13.60
C ASN A 40 -7.70 -0.32 -12.85
N GLU A 41 -6.89 -1.20 -13.45
CA GLU A 41 -6.44 -2.45 -12.81
C GLU A 41 -5.73 -2.18 -11.49
N VAL A 42 -4.80 -1.21 -11.46
CA VAL A 42 -4.10 -0.78 -10.25
C VAL A 42 -5.07 -0.17 -9.24
N ALA A 43 -5.99 0.69 -9.66
CA ALA A 43 -6.95 1.33 -8.76
C ALA A 43 -7.84 0.29 -8.03
N VAL A 44 -8.37 -0.68 -8.77
CA VAL A 44 -9.19 -1.77 -8.21
C VAL A 44 -8.35 -2.66 -7.29
N ALA A 45 -7.13 -3.00 -7.68
CA ALA A 45 -6.23 -3.81 -6.89
C ALA A 45 -5.84 -3.13 -5.55
N ILE A 46 -5.56 -1.83 -5.57
CA ILE A 46 -5.31 -1.04 -4.35
C ILE A 46 -6.54 -1.03 -3.45
N TYR A 47 -7.74 -0.83 -4.02
CA TYR A 47 -8.99 -0.88 -3.26
C TYR A 47 -9.17 -2.23 -2.56
N ALA A 48 -8.95 -3.34 -3.27
CA ALA A 48 -9.04 -4.68 -2.70
C ALA A 48 -8.01 -4.92 -1.57
N VAL A 49 -6.75 -4.52 -1.77
CA VAL A 49 -5.68 -4.67 -0.76
C VAL A 49 -5.96 -3.82 0.50
N ASN A 50 -6.54 -2.62 0.33
CA ASN A 50 -6.96 -1.80 1.45
C ASN A 50 -8.15 -2.43 2.18
N ARG A 51 -9.12 -2.98 1.45
CA ARG A 51 -10.26 -3.67 2.06
C ARG A 51 -9.84 -4.90 2.87
N MET A 52 -8.89 -5.69 2.35
CA MET A 52 -8.29 -6.80 3.09
C MET A 52 -7.58 -6.34 4.37
N LEU A 53 -6.90 -5.19 4.32
CA LEU A 53 -6.25 -4.62 5.49
C LEU A 53 -7.28 -4.24 6.55
N GLU A 54 -8.37 -3.58 6.18
CA GLU A 54 -9.44 -3.22 7.12
C GLU A 54 -10.03 -4.43 7.83
N LEU A 55 -10.17 -5.56 7.13
CA LEU A 55 -10.71 -6.80 7.69
C LEU A 55 -9.70 -7.53 8.60
N GLY A 56 -8.41 -7.52 8.26
CA GLY A 56 -7.37 -8.25 8.99
C GLY A 56 -6.64 -7.43 10.06
N ARG A 57 -6.83 -6.10 10.10
CA ARG A 57 -6.05 -5.23 10.99
C ARG A 57 -6.59 -5.28 12.42
N PRO A 58 -5.77 -5.65 13.41
CA PRO A 58 -6.15 -5.52 14.81
C PRO A 58 -6.29 -4.04 15.21
N LYS A 59 -7.28 -3.73 16.05
CA LYS A 59 -7.44 -2.39 16.64
C LYS A 59 -6.37 -2.19 17.71
N SER A 60 -5.28 -1.52 17.35
CA SER A 60 -4.24 -1.14 18.31
C SER A 60 -4.68 0.07 19.12
N ILE A 61 -4.88 -0.11 20.42
CA ILE A 61 -5.17 0.97 21.38
C ILE A 61 -3.85 1.40 22.00
N ARG A 62 -3.57 2.71 22.03
CA ARG A 62 -2.41 3.24 22.75
C ARG A 62 -2.78 3.33 24.23
N ILE A 63 -2.12 2.52 25.05
CA ILE A 63 -2.23 2.58 26.52
C ILE A 63 -1.17 3.58 27.00
N ALA A 64 -1.57 4.47 27.90
CA ALA A 64 -0.75 5.58 28.42
C ALA A 64 0.45 5.08 29.24
#